data_AF-A0A821T617-F1
#
_entry.id   AF-A0A821T617-F1
#
_cell.length_a   1.000
_cell.length_b   1.000
_cell.length_c   1.000
_cell.angle_alpha   90.00
_cell.angle_beta   90.00
_cell.angle_gamma   90.00
#
_symmetry.space_group_name_H-M   'P 1'
#
loop_
_entity.id
_entity.type
_entity.pdbx_description
1 polymer ?
#
loop_
_entity_poly.entity_id
_entity_poly.type
_entity_poly.pdbx_seq_one_letter_code
_entity_poly.pdbx_strand_id
1 'polypeptide(L)'
;MDHLKLTADKLSIDDISELVVNDSCGAVSIFVGTTRDNFEGKKVLHLEYEAYEPMALKAMKSICDEARSKWPAVHGIAIYHRLGAVPCCEASVVIAVSSPHRRDSLEAVSYCIDTLKASVPIWKKEVYADSEPVWKENIECKRIADKNLVQINVSNEEIQKRIHHFIERKRAQVNLSNIQDFIPRRENETEDMETCARVRTQFVKRNDSKGHLKVCRVENEWGPQTVPEPQMVQKVDSTLPHSIAERVTAIESYLNTTPVSPDIYKRLKEMEDKIAYLQSISPEYAQFWKNNKSTIKQEQMPEYVVSAEDIDKKIELLELQQNLM
;
A
#
# COMPACT_ATOMS: atom_id res chain seq x y z
N MET A 1 11.11 -21.91 -11.67
CA MET A 1 11.46 -20.47 -11.71
C MET A 1 10.24 -19.70 -12.18
N ASP A 2 9.94 -18.58 -11.52
CA ASP A 2 8.77 -17.77 -11.82
C ASP A 2 9.22 -16.37 -12.25
N HIS A 3 8.78 -15.95 -13.44
CA HIS A 3 9.09 -14.64 -14.02
C HIS A 3 7.80 -13.83 -14.11
N LEU A 4 7.62 -12.92 -13.15
CA LEU A 4 6.40 -12.13 -13.02
C LEU A 4 6.73 -10.65 -13.25
N LYS A 5 6.05 -10.01 -14.20
CA LYS A 5 6.27 -8.58 -14.48
C LYS A 5 5.01 -7.87 -14.94
N LEU A 6 4.79 -6.69 -14.38
CA LEU A 6 3.88 -5.68 -14.90
C LEU A 6 4.73 -4.58 -15.56
N THR A 7 4.39 -4.18 -16.77
CA THR A 7 5.16 -3.15 -17.51
C THR A 7 4.25 -2.32 -18.40
N ALA A 8 4.60 -1.07 -18.67
CA ALA A 8 3.92 -0.28 -19.70
C ALA A 8 4.44 -0.57 -21.12
N ASP A 9 5.65 -1.16 -21.21
CA ASP A 9 6.34 -1.40 -22.46
C ASP A 9 5.70 -2.54 -23.26
N LYS A 10 5.98 -2.55 -24.57
CA LYS A 10 5.53 -3.62 -25.46
C LYS A 10 6.14 -4.95 -25.04
N LEU A 11 5.32 -5.99 -24.99
CA LEU A 11 5.76 -7.35 -24.64
C LEU A 11 6.41 -8.01 -25.86
N SER A 12 7.64 -8.51 -25.70
CA SER A 12 8.32 -9.38 -26.66
C SER A 12 7.98 -10.84 -26.35
N ILE A 13 7.41 -11.56 -27.31
CA ILE A 13 7.04 -12.97 -27.14
C ILE A 13 8.31 -13.83 -27.05
N ASP A 14 9.32 -13.51 -27.88
CA ASP A 14 10.57 -14.26 -27.95
C ASP A 14 11.33 -14.18 -26.62
N ASP A 15 11.53 -12.95 -26.09
CA ASP A 15 12.23 -12.75 -24.81
C ASP A 15 11.54 -13.50 -23.66
N ILE A 16 10.20 -13.47 -23.62
CA ILE A 16 9.43 -14.15 -22.56
C ILE A 16 9.49 -15.67 -22.73
N SER A 17 9.53 -16.16 -23.96
CA SER A 17 9.67 -17.59 -24.25
C SER A 17 11.01 -18.12 -23.79
N GLU A 18 12.10 -17.38 -24.02
CA GLU A 18 13.46 -17.79 -23.65
C GLU A 18 13.63 -17.93 -22.14
N LEU A 19 12.95 -17.11 -21.33
CA LEU A 19 13.02 -17.16 -19.87
C LEU A 19 12.57 -18.50 -19.28
N VAL A 20 11.67 -19.21 -19.96
CA VAL A 20 11.12 -20.49 -19.46
C VAL A 20 11.79 -21.71 -20.08
N VAL A 21 12.67 -21.53 -21.07
CA VAL A 21 13.41 -22.63 -21.70
C VAL A 21 14.41 -23.22 -20.71
N ASN A 22 14.48 -24.56 -20.68
CA ASN A 22 15.41 -25.30 -19.83
C ASN A 22 15.71 -26.66 -20.49
N ASP A 23 16.92 -27.16 -20.31
CA ASP A 23 17.40 -28.46 -20.82
C ASP A 23 16.52 -29.64 -20.38
N SER A 24 15.87 -29.53 -19.21
CA SER A 24 14.97 -30.56 -18.66
C SER A 24 13.55 -30.54 -19.26
N CYS A 25 13.20 -29.52 -20.06
CA CYS A 25 11.85 -29.29 -20.55
C CYS A 25 11.75 -29.55 -22.05
N GLY A 26 10.94 -30.54 -22.44
CA GLY A 26 10.69 -30.88 -23.85
C GLY A 26 9.52 -30.11 -24.49
N ALA A 27 8.79 -29.31 -23.71
CA ALA A 27 7.65 -28.53 -24.19
C ALA A 27 7.57 -27.14 -23.55
N VAL A 28 7.22 -26.16 -24.37
CA VAL A 28 6.88 -24.80 -23.94
C VAL A 28 5.55 -24.45 -24.60
N SER A 29 4.59 -24.04 -23.78
CA SER A 29 3.30 -23.53 -24.26
C SER A 29 3.20 -22.05 -23.94
N ILE A 30 2.71 -21.26 -24.89
CA ILE A 30 2.60 -19.81 -24.77
C ILE A 30 1.18 -19.38 -25.11
N PHE A 31 0.59 -18.56 -24.24
CA PHE A 31 -0.64 -17.85 -24.50
C PHE A 31 -0.33 -16.36 -24.73
N VAL A 32 -0.89 -15.80 -25.80
CA VAL A 32 -0.78 -14.38 -26.14
C VAL A 32 -2.17 -13.80 -26.25
N GLY A 33 -2.53 -12.89 -25.33
CA GLY A 33 -3.77 -12.13 -25.39
C GLY A 33 -3.55 -10.84 -26.18
N THR A 34 -4.13 -10.74 -27.37
CA THR A 34 -4.03 -9.54 -28.22
C THR A 34 -5.31 -8.72 -28.20
N THR A 35 -5.17 -7.39 -28.26
CA THR A 35 -6.31 -6.48 -28.40
C THR A 35 -6.96 -6.61 -29.77
N ARG A 36 -8.28 -6.76 -29.81
CA ARG A 36 -9.08 -6.79 -31.04
C ARG A 36 -9.54 -5.38 -31.43
N ASP A 37 -9.84 -5.18 -32.71
CA ASP A 37 -10.33 -3.91 -33.26
C ASP A 37 -11.86 -3.72 -33.12
N ASN A 38 -12.58 -4.78 -32.77
CA ASN A 38 -14.02 -4.77 -32.59
C ASN A 38 -14.46 -5.39 -31.27
N PHE A 39 -15.50 -4.81 -30.69
CA PHE A 39 -16.23 -5.36 -29.55
C PHE A 39 -17.72 -5.00 -29.69
N GLU A 40 -18.61 -6.00 -29.71
CA GLU A 40 -20.07 -5.81 -29.83
C GLU A 40 -20.49 -4.89 -31.00
N GLY A 41 -19.78 -4.98 -32.13
CA GLY A 41 -20.04 -4.16 -33.33
C GLY A 41 -19.51 -2.73 -33.28
N LYS A 42 -18.86 -2.32 -32.18
CA LYS A 42 -18.18 -1.03 -32.04
C LYS A 42 -16.69 -1.15 -32.36
N LYS A 43 -16.14 -0.11 -32.98
CA LYS A 43 -14.70 -0.01 -33.29
C LYS A 43 -13.93 0.46 -32.07
N VAL A 44 -13.05 -0.40 -31.56
CA VAL A 44 -12.14 -0.11 -30.45
C VAL A 44 -10.87 0.51 -31.02
N LEU A 45 -10.37 1.59 -30.41
CA LEU A 45 -9.10 2.23 -30.79
C LEU A 45 -7.93 1.59 -30.05
N HIS A 46 -8.07 1.46 -28.73
CA HIS A 46 -7.10 0.85 -27.84
C HIS A 46 -7.77 0.43 -26.53
N LEU A 47 -7.07 -0.41 -25.77
CA LEU A 47 -7.44 -0.77 -24.40
C LEU A 47 -6.51 -0.07 -23.42
N GLU A 48 -7.05 0.41 -22.31
CA GLU A 48 -6.27 0.93 -21.19
C GLU A 48 -6.34 -0.06 -20.03
N TYR A 49 -5.17 -0.46 -19.53
CA TYR A 49 -5.06 -1.39 -18.40
C TYR A 49 -4.50 -0.70 -17.17
N GLU A 50 -5.19 -0.86 -16.05
CA GLU A 50 -4.75 -0.38 -14.73
C GLU A 50 -4.68 -1.55 -13.76
N ALA A 51 -3.73 -1.49 -12.83
CA ALA A 51 -3.53 -2.55 -11.86
C ALA A 51 -3.07 -2.00 -10.51
N TYR A 52 -3.48 -2.67 -9.43
CA TYR A 52 -2.84 -2.45 -8.14
C TYR A 52 -1.60 -3.34 -8.03
N GLU A 53 -0.47 -2.84 -8.55
CA GLU A 53 0.72 -3.65 -8.85
C GLU A 53 1.21 -4.56 -7.70
N PRO A 54 1.36 -4.09 -6.44
CA PRO A 54 1.87 -4.93 -5.36
C PRO A 54 0.95 -6.11 -5.04
N MET A 55 -0.36 -5.92 -5.18
CA MET A 55 -1.35 -6.98 -4.96
C MET A 55 -1.47 -7.89 -6.17
N ALA A 56 -1.41 -7.33 -7.39
CA ALA A 56 -1.43 -8.09 -8.62
C ALA A 56 -0.25 -9.06 -8.72
N LEU A 57 0.97 -8.61 -8.41
CA LEU A 57 2.16 -9.48 -8.37
C LEU A 57 2.04 -10.60 -7.33
N LYS A 58 1.48 -10.32 -6.15
CA LYS A 58 1.21 -11.34 -5.13
C LYS A 58 0.18 -12.37 -5.60
N ALA A 59 -0.90 -11.92 -6.23
CA ALA A 59 -1.92 -12.79 -6.78
C ALA A 59 -1.37 -13.67 -7.92
N MET A 60 -0.59 -13.09 -8.84
CA MET A 60 0.09 -13.84 -9.89
C MET A 60 1.03 -14.91 -9.33
N LYS A 61 1.75 -14.60 -8.25
CA LYS A 61 2.60 -15.58 -7.58
C LYS A 61 1.79 -16.75 -7.00
N SER A 62 0.66 -16.47 -6.36
CA SER A 62 -0.26 -17.51 -5.87
C SER A 62 -0.71 -18.43 -7.00
N ILE A 63 -1.00 -17.87 -8.18
CA ILE A 63 -1.36 -18.67 -9.37
C ILE A 63 -0.22 -19.61 -9.77
N CYS A 64 1.02 -19.15 -9.76
CA CYS A 64 2.19 -20.00 -10.03
C CYS A 64 2.31 -21.15 -9.03
N ASP A 65 2.15 -20.85 -7.73
CA ASP A 65 2.23 -21.84 -6.66
C ASP A 65 1.12 -22.90 -6.77
N GLU A 66 -0.11 -22.47 -7.07
CA GLU A 66 -1.25 -23.35 -7.32
C GLU A 66 -1.07 -24.20 -8.59
N ALA A 67 -0.58 -23.61 -9.67
CA ALA A 67 -0.30 -24.32 -10.91
C ALA A 67 0.76 -25.41 -10.69
N ARG A 68 1.85 -25.11 -9.97
CA ARG A 68 2.88 -26.11 -9.60
C ARG A 68 2.33 -27.21 -8.70
N SER A 69 1.38 -26.88 -7.82
CA SER A 69 0.72 -27.87 -6.96
C SER A 69 -0.12 -28.86 -7.77
N LYS A 70 -0.78 -28.40 -8.85
CA LYS A 70 -1.58 -29.25 -9.74
C LYS A 70 -0.73 -30.03 -10.76
N TRP A 71 0.31 -29.40 -11.29
CA TRP A 71 1.24 -30.00 -12.25
C TRP A 71 2.69 -29.90 -11.75
N PRO A 72 3.16 -30.85 -10.92
CA PRO A 72 4.51 -30.83 -10.35
C PRO A 72 5.64 -30.88 -11.39
N ALA A 73 5.34 -31.36 -12.61
CA ALA A 73 6.28 -31.42 -13.72
C ALA A 73 6.54 -30.03 -14.36
N VAL A 74 5.75 -29.00 -14.04
CA VAL A 74 5.95 -27.65 -14.57
C VAL A 74 7.20 -27.01 -13.97
N HIS A 75 8.13 -26.60 -14.82
CA HIS A 75 9.42 -26.08 -14.38
C HIS A 75 9.47 -24.55 -14.38
N GLY A 76 9.25 -23.92 -15.53
CA GLY A 76 9.27 -22.47 -15.71
C GLY A 76 7.86 -21.92 -15.93
N ILE A 77 7.54 -20.82 -15.25
CA ILE A 77 6.30 -20.06 -15.47
C ILE A 77 6.68 -18.60 -15.65
N ALA A 78 6.24 -17.97 -16.74
CA ALA A 78 6.35 -16.54 -16.96
C ALA A 78 4.96 -15.94 -17.18
N ILE A 79 4.63 -14.90 -16.43
CA ILE A 79 3.37 -14.16 -16.54
C ILE A 79 3.70 -12.68 -16.64
N TYR A 80 3.46 -12.12 -17.83
CA TYR A 80 3.73 -10.73 -18.14
C TYR A 80 2.43 -10.06 -18.55
N HIS A 81 2.11 -8.94 -17.93
CA HIS A 81 0.94 -8.15 -18.27
C HIS A 81 1.34 -6.71 -18.54
N ARG A 82 0.85 -6.18 -19.66
CA ARG A 82 1.06 -4.80 -20.05
C ARG A 82 0.04 -3.88 -19.39
N LEU A 83 0.48 -2.76 -18.84
CA LEU A 83 -0.33 -1.70 -18.27
C LEU A 83 -0.35 -0.48 -19.20
N GLY A 84 -1.29 0.44 -18.97
CA GLY A 84 -1.48 1.62 -19.79
C GLY A 84 -2.16 1.31 -21.12
N ALA A 85 -1.91 2.14 -22.13
CA ALA A 85 -2.56 2.03 -23.43
C ALA A 85 -1.94 0.93 -24.29
N VAL A 86 -2.79 0.02 -24.77
CA VAL A 86 -2.46 -1.11 -25.64
C VAL A 86 -3.27 -0.99 -26.94
N PRO A 87 -2.64 -0.60 -28.05
CA PRO A 87 -3.28 -0.54 -29.36
C PRO A 87 -3.83 -1.88 -29.83
N CYS A 88 -4.73 -1.84 -30.81
CA CYS A 88 -5.20 -3.04 -31.50
C CYS A 88 -4.03 -3.84 -32.11
N CYS A 89 -4.18 -5.16 -32.15
CA CYS A 89 -3.19 -6.12 -32.61
C CYS A 89 -1.91 -6.23 -31.77
N GLU A 90 -1.83 -5.54 -30.62
CA GLU A 90 -0.72 -5.72 -29.68
C GLU A 90 -1.08 -6.64 -28.51
N ALA A 91 -0.07 -7.32 -27.96
CA ALA A 91 -0.23 -8.20 -26.81
C ALA A 91 -0.41 -7.40 -25.51
N SER A 92 -1.50 -7.66 -24.80
CA SER A 92 -1.76 -7.14 -23.46
C SER A 92 -1.27 -8.09 -22.37
N VAL A 93 -1.26 -9.39 -22.64
CA VAL A 93 -0.79 -10.41 -21.70
C VAL A 93 -0.06 -11.52 -22.45
N VAL A 94 1.05 -11.98 -21.89
CA VAL A 94 1.80 -13.14 -22.37
C VAL A 94 2.05 -14.06 -21.18
N ILE A 95 1.68 -15.32 -21.33
CA ILE A 95 1.93 -16.38 -20.35
C ILE A 95 2.70 -17.48 -21.04
N ALA A 96 3.85 -17.86 -20.51
CA ALA A 96 4.65 -18.97 -21.01
C ALA A 96 4.87 -19.99 -19.89
N VAL A 97 4.71 -21.27 -20.18
CA VAL A 97 4.94 -22.36 -19.23
C VAL A 97 5.74 -23.47 -19.89
N SER A 98 6.75 -23.96 -19.18
CA SER A 98 7.59 -25.08 -19.63
C SER A 98 7.42 -26.33 -18.77
N SER A 99 7.45 -27.49 -19.42
CA SER A 99 7.39 -28.80 -18.76
C SER A 99 8.14 -29.86 -19.59
N PRO A 100 8.51 -31.01 -18.99
CA PRO A 100 9.09 -32.15 -19.70
C PRO A 100 8.21 -32.67 -20.84
N HIS A 101 6.88 -32.68 -20.64
CA HIS A 101 5.92 -33.19 -21.61
C HIS A 101 4.84 -32.17 -21.93
N ARG A 102 4.40 -32.14 -23.19
CA ARG A 102 3.45 -31.13 -23.72
C ARG A 102 2.15 -30.98 -22.95
N ARG A 103 1.60 -32.07 -22.41
CA ARG A 103 0.27 -32.08 -21.78
C ARG A 103 0.21 -31.10 -20.60
N ASP A 104 1.18 -31.20 -19.69
CA ASP A 104 1.22 -30.38 -18.49
C ASP A 104 1.40 -28.90 -18.84
N SER A 105 2.24 -28.57 -19.83
CA SER A 105 2.40 -27.17 -20.28
C SER A 105 1.09 -26.58 -20.83
N LEU A 106 0.34 -27.33 -21.63
CA LEU A 106 -0.90 -26.85 -22.24
C LEU A 106 -2.00 -26.63 -21.20
N GLU A 107 -2.19 -27.61 -20.31
CA GLU A 107 -3.17 -27.54 -19.23
C GLU A 107 -2.83 -26.41 -18.23
N ALA A 108 -1.56 -26.28 -17.86
CA ALA A 108 -1.10 -25.25 -16.93
C ALA A 108 -1.21 -23.83 -17.51
N VAL A 109 -0.89 -23.62 -18.79
CA VAL A 109 -1.08 -22.30 -19.45
C VAL A 109 -2.55 -21.90 -19.43
N SER A 110 -3.46 -22.81 -19.80
CA SER A 110 -4.90 -22.56 -19.77
C SER A 110 -5.37 -22.20 -18.36
N TYR A 111 -4.91 -22.94 -17.36
CA TYR A 111 -5.22 -22.64 -15.96
C TYR A 111 -4.74 -21.25 -15.54
N CYS A 112 -3.51 -20.88 -15.91
CA CYS A 112 -2.94 -19.60 -15.54
C CYS A 112 -3.72 -18.41 -16.12
N ILE A 113 -4.13 -18.46 -17.40
CA ILE A 113 -4.89 -17.35 -18.00
C ILE A 113 -6.29 -17.22 -17.39
N ASP A 114 -6.98 -18.35 -17.19
CA ASP A 114 -8.34 -18.34 -16.63
C ASP A 114 -8.33 -17.81 -15.19
N THR A 115 -7.36 -18.27 -14.39
CA THR A 115 -7.20 -17.82 -13.00
C THR A 115 -6.75 -16.36 -12.94
N LEU A 116 -5.86 -15.92 -13.83
CA LEU A 116 -5.41 -14.52 -13.90
C LEU A 116 -6.59 -13.58 -14.12
N LYS A 117 -7.45 -13.88 -15.09
CA LYS A 117 -8.63 -13.06 -15.37
C LYS A 117 -9.67 -13.08 -14.25
N ALA A 118 -9.73 -14.17 -13.49
CA ALA A 118 -10.70 -14.34 -12.41
C ALA A 118 -10.28 -13.68 -11.08
N SER A 119 -8.99 -13.70 -10.74
CA SER A 119 -8.52 -13.33 -9.38
C SER A 119 -7.57 -12.14 -9.32
N VAL A 120 -6.84 -11.83 -10.39
CA VAL A 120 -5.81 -10.77 -10.34
C VAL A 120 -6.46 -9.40 -10.51
N PRO A 121 -6.16 -8.42 -9.63
CA PRO A 121 -6.73 -7.07 -9.69
C PRO A 121 -6.10 -6.24 -10.82
N ILE A 122 -6.48 -6.56 -12.06
CA ILE A 122 -6.18 -5.81 -13.28
C ILE A 122 -7.50 -5.47 -13.96
N TRP A 123 -7.69 -4.18 -14.23
CA TRP A 123 -8.89 -3.67 -14.86
C TRP A 123 -8.59 -3.23 -16.28
N LYS A 124 -9.54 -3.48 -17.17
CA LYS A 124 -9.48 -3.06 -18.57
C LYS A 124 -10.56 -2.03 -18.87
N LYS A 125 -10.17 -0.99 -19.60
CA LYS A 125 -11.05 0.06 -20.09
C LYS A 125 -10.97 0.09 -21.60
N GLU A 126 -12.12 0.03 -22.24
CA GLU A 126 -12.23 0.05 -23.70
C GLU A 126 -12.41 1.49 -24.17
N VAL A 127 -11.50 1.95 -25.03
CA VAL A 127 -11.57 3.27 -25.65
C VAL A 127 -12.04 3.13 -27.08
N TYR A 128 -13.14 3.80 -27.40
CA TYR A 128 -13.80 3.76 -28.70
C TYR A 128 -13.58 5.08 -29.46
N ALA A 129 -13.76 5.05 -30.78
CA ALA A 129 -13.62 6.26 -31.60
C ALA A 129 -14.74 7.28 -31.35
N ASP A 130 -15.98 6.80 -31.21
CA ASP A 130 -17.17 7.65 -31.25
C ASP A 130 -18.02 7.57 -29.96
N SER A 131 -17.52 6.93 -28.90
CA SER A 131 -18.24 6.79 -27.63
C SER A 131 -17.35 6.98 -26.42
N GLU A 132 -17.98 7.30 -25.28
CA GLU A 132 -17.27 7.37 -24.00
C GLU A 132 -16.60 6.03 -23.65
N PRO A 133 -15.43 6.09 -22.99
CA PRO A 133 -14.68 4.89 -22.67
C PRO A 133 -15.36 4.12 -21.52
N VAL A 134 -15.40 2.79 -21.63
CA VAL A 134 -16.17 1.93 -20.73
C VAL A 134 -15.24 0.97 -20.00
N TRP A 135 -15.33 0.95 -18.67
CA TRP A 135 -14.70 -0.08 -17.85
C TRP A 135 -15.45 -1.40 -17.98
N LYS A 136 -14.72 -2.49 -18.23
CA LYS A 136 -15.31 -3.82 -18.39
C LYS A 136 -14.96 -4.72 -17.22
N GLU A 137 -15.96 -5.44 -16.73
CA GLU A 137 -15.80 -6.53 -15.79
C GLU A 137 -15.39 -7.83 -16.51
N ASN A 138 -14.61 -8.67 -15.85
CA ASN A 138 -14.26 -9.99 -16.36
C ASN A 138 -15.38 -10.98 -16.02
N ILE A 139 -15.84 -11.73 -17.03
CA ILE A 139 -16.92 -12.73 -16.89
C ILE A 139 -16.45 -13.90 -16.01
N GLU A 140 -15.13 -14.11 -15.99
CA GLU A 140 -14.44 -15.15 -15.24
C GLU A 140 -14.44 -14.88 -13.72
N CYS A 141 -14.70 -13.64 -13.27
CA CYS A 141 -14.88 -13.29 -11.87
C CYS A 141 -16.23 -13.82 -11.32
N LYS A 142 -16.33 -15.12 -11.09
CA LYS A 142 -17.44 -15.72 -10.34
C LYS A 142 -17.27 -15.41 -8.86
N ARG A 143 -17.67 -14.20 -8.43
CA ARG A 143 -17.77 -13.87 -7.00
C ARG A 143 -18.94 -14.63 -6.40
N ILE A 144 -18.72 -15.88 -6.04
CA ILE A 144 -19.55 -16.56 -5.04
C ILE A 144 -19.10 -16.00 -3.69
N ALA A 145 -19.51 -14.75 -3.41
CA ALA A 145 -19.46 -14.28 -2.05
C ALA A 145 -20.53 -15.08 -1.30
N ASP A 146 -20.11 -15.93 -0.37
CA ASP A 146 -21.04 -16.59 0.54
C ASP A 146 -21.89 -15.52 1.20
N LYS A 147 -23.19 -15.53 0.91
CA LYS A 147 -24.13 -14.52 1.42
C LYS A 147 -24.13 -14.46 2.95
N ASN A 148 -23.73 -15.55 3.60
CA ASN A 148 -23.57 -15.66 5.06
C ASN A 148 -22.33 -14.94 5.61
N LEU A 149 -21.31 -14.68 4.79
CA LEU A 149 -20.09 -13.93 5.14
C LEU A 149 -20.24 -12.42 4.87
N VAL A 150 -21.27 -12.00 4.13
CA VAL A 150 -21.55 -10.58 3.86
C VAL A 150 -22.33 -9.97 5.03
N GLN A 151 -21.61 -9.40 6.00
CA GLN A 151 -22.23 -8.79 7.19
C GLN A 151 -22.96 -7.47 6.89
N ILE A 152 -22.61 -6.78 5.80
CA ILE A 152 -23.15 -5.46 5.48
C ILE A 152 -23.65 -5.49 4.04
N ASN A 153 -24.97 -5.45 3.87
CA ASN A 153 -25.60 -5.29 2.58
C ASN A 153 -25.93 -3.81 2.39
N VAL A 154 -25.32 -3.16 1.40
CA VAL A 154 -25.46 -1.71 1.17
C VAL A 154 -25.89 -1.48 -0.27
N SER A 155 -26.91 -0.65 -0.48
CA SER A 155 -27.30 -0.23 -1.83
C SER A 155 -26.20 0.63 -2.47
N ASN A 156 -26.11 0.63 -3.80
CA ASN A 156 -25.13 1.46 -4.51
C ASN A 156 -25.28 2.95 -4.14
N GLU A 157 -26.50 3.43 -3.94
CA GLU A 157 -26.78 4.81 -3.49
C GLU A 157 -26.13 5.15 -2.15
N GLU A 158 -26.22 4.26 -1.17
CA GLU A 158 -25.61 4.48 0.16
C GLU A 158 -24.08 4.37 0.09
N ILE A 159 -23.53 3.53 -0.79
CA ILE A 159 -22.08 3.52 -1.06
C ILE A 159 -21.63 4.87 -1.62
N GLN A 160 -22.32 5.40 -2.63
CA GLN A 160 -21.99 6.70 -3.21
C GLN A 160 -22.09 7.83 -2.17
N LYS A 161 -23.12 7.80 -1.33
CA LYS A 161 -23.29 8.76 -0.23
C LYS A 161 -22.13 8.69 0.78
N ARG A 162 -21.66 7.49 1.14
CA ARG A 162 -20.51 7.31 2.04
C ARG A 162 -19.20 7.80 1.41
N ILE A 163 -18.99 7.52 0.12
CA ILE A 163 -17.82 8.02 -0.63
C ILE A 163 -17.83 9.55 -0.63
N HIS A 164 -18.99 10.17 -0.91
CA HIS A 164 -19.14 11.62 -0.90
C HIS A 164 -18.79 12.24 0.46
N HIS A 165 -19.40 11.76 1.54
CA HIS A 165 -19.11 12.24 2.89
C HIS A 165 -17.64 12.04 3.29
N PHE A 166 -17.02 10.91 2.87
CA PHE A 166 -15.60 10.68 3.13
C PHE A 166 -14.72 11.72 2.43
N ILE A 167 -15.00 12.01 1.15
CA ILE A 167 -14.28 13.02 0.37
C ILE A 167 -14.44 14.40 1.00
N GLU A 168 -15.67 14.79 1.36
CA GLU A 168 -15.93 16.07 2.02
C GLU A 168 -15.18 16.20 3.34
N ARG A 169 -15.27 15.17 4.19
CA ARG A 169 -14.55 15.13 5.47
C ARG A 169 -13.04 15.23 5.27
N LYS A 170 -12.48 14.53 4.28
CA LYS A 170 -11.04 14.61 3.96
C LYS A 170 -10.63 15.98 3.45
N ARG A 171 -11.45 16.62 2.61
CA ARG A 171 -11.21 18.00 2.17
C ARG A 171 -11.26 18.98 3.34
N ALA A 172 -12.22 18.85 4.24
CA ALA A 172 -12.31 19.68 5.45
C ALA A 172 -11.09 19.50 6.36
N GLN A 173 -10.63 18.26 6.55
CA GLN A 173 -9.42 17.97 7.32
C GLN A 173 -8.17 18.62 6.70
N VAL A 174 -7.99 18.51 5.39
CA VAL A 174 -6.88 19.15 4.67
C VAL A 174 -6.97 20.67 4.78
N ASN A 175 -8.16 21.25 4.63
CA ASN A 175 -8.37 22.67 4.78
C ASN A 175 -8.02 23.16 6.20
N LEU A 176 -8.42 22.44 7.25
CA LEU A 176 -8.05 22.77 8.63
C LEU A 176 -6.54 22.70 8.85
N SER A 177 -5.87 21.68 8.30
CA SER A 177 -4.40 21.58 8.36
C SER A 177 -3.74 22.76 7.65
N ASN A 178 -4.19 23.10 6.44
CA ASN A 178 -3.69 24.26 5.71
C ASN A 178 -3.90 25.54 6.54
N ILE A 179 -5.07 25.75 7.13
CA ILE A 179 -5.34 26.90 7.99
C ILE A 179 -4.37 26.95 9.18
N GLN A 180 -4.09 25.81 9.83
CA GLN A 180 -3.13 25.73 10.94
C GLN A 180 -1.69 26.00 10.50
N ASP A 181 -1.30 25.54 9.32
CA ASP A 181 0.04 25.76 8.76
C ASP A 181 0.24 27.22 8.30
N PHE A 182 -0.84 27.93 7.92
CA PHE A 182 -0.81 29.29 7.38
C PHE A 182 -1.22 30.40 8.38
N ILE A 183 -1.75 30.06 9.56
CA ILE A 183 -1.98 31.02 10.65
C ILE A 183 -0.85 30.89 11.68
N PRO A 184 -0.03 31.94 11.91
CA PRO A 184 0.97 31.88 12.96
C PRO A 184 0.25 31.82 14.31
N ARG A 185 0.48 30.75 15.09
CA ARG A 185 0.12 30.72 16.51
C ARG A 185 0.85 31.87 17.21
N ARG A 186 0.12 32.91 17.62
CA ARG A 186 0.60 33.85 18.65
C ARG A 186 -0.23 33.63 19.91
N GLU A 187 0.45 33.36 21.01
CA GLU A 187 -0.16 33.19 22.34
C GLU A 187 -0.61 34.51 22.97
N ASN A 188 -0.36 35.66 22.36
CA ASN A 188 -0.89 36.94 22.80
C ASN A 188 -1.04 37.83 21.57
N GLU A 189 -2.24 38.37 21.34
CA GLU A 189 -2.46 39.78 20.98
C GLU A 189 -3.94 40.02 20.61
N THR A 190 -4.51 40.94 21.39
CA THR A 190 -5.50 41.97 21.05
C THR A 190 -6.15 41.95 19.67
N GLU A 191 -7.46 42.16 19.73
CA GLU A 191 -8.40 42.50 18.65
C GLU A 191 -7.79 43.44 17.58
N ASP A 192 -8.18 43.19 16.32
CA ASP A 192 -7.95 44.01 15.12
C ASP A 192 -6.60 43.87 14.38
N MET A 193 -6.29 42.71 13.79
CA MET A 193 -5.25 42.65 12.74
C MET A 193 -5.52 41.60 11.65
N GLU A 194 -6.23 42.00 10.59
CA GLU A 194 -6.30 41.25 9.32
C GLU A 194 -4.94 41.35 8.58
N THR A 195 -4.12 40.31 8.67
CA THR A 195 -2.82 40.24 7.96
C THR A 195 -2.81 39.03 7.02
N CYS A 196 -2.40 39.21 5.76
CA CYS A 196 -2.30 38.11 4.78
C CYS A 196 -0.88 37.48 4.77
N ALA A 197 -0.84 36.15 4.69
CA ALA A 197 0.27 35.30 5.12
C ALA A 197 1.54 35.23 4.24
N ARG A 198 1.67 35.99 3.15
CA ARG A 198 2.84 35.87 2.25
C ARG A 198 3.77 37.08 2.18
N VAL A 199 3.34 38.19 2.77
CA VAL A 199 4.14 39.40 2.91
C VAL A 199 3.64 40.07 4.18
N ARG A 200 4.51 40.32 5.15
CA ARG A 200 4.16 41.13 6.33
C ARG A 200 3.97 42.59 5.90
N THR A 201 2.91 42.87 5.17
CA THR A 201 2.53 44.21 4.73
C THR A 201 1.41 44.72 5.60
N GLN A 202 1.67 45.81 6.31
CA GLN A 202 0.68 46.54 7.10
C GLN A 202 -0.03 47.55 6.20
N PHE A 203 -1.35 47.43 6.05
CA PHE A 203 -2.16 48.41 5.33
C PHE A 203 -2.68 49.45 6.31
N VAL A 204 -2.20 50.70 6.21
CA VAL A 204 -2.73 51.83 6.99
C VAL A 204 -3.42 52.79 6.02
N LYS A 205 -4.75 52.88 6.12
CA LYS A 205 -5.56 53.80 5.32
C LYS A 205 -5.51 55.19 5.93
N ARG A 206 -5.02 56.19 5.18
CA ARG A 206 -5.29 57.60 5.51
C ARG A 206 -6.69 57.97 5.02
N ASN A 207 -7.44 58.71 5.84
CA ASN A 207 -8.87 59.00 5.65
C ASN A 207 -9.19 59.85 4.39
N ASP A 208 -8.16 60.30 3.69
CA ASP A 208 -8.21 61.39 2.73
C ASP A 208 -7.57 61.06 1.36
N SER A 209 -7.25 59.79 1.06
CA SER A 209 -6.68 59.43 -0.26
C SER A 209 -7.45 58.35 -1.03
N LYS A 210 -7.75 58.64 -2.30
CA LYS A 210 -8.26 57.69 -3.31
C LYS A 210 -7.09 57.11 -4.13
N GLY A 211 -6.23 56.33 -3.48
CA GLY A 211 -5.24 55.43 -4.11
C GLY A 211 -3.96 56.05 -4.68
N HIS A 212 -2.80 55.53 -4.28
CA HIS A 212 -2.02 54.54 -5.06
C HIS A 212 -0.83 53.99 -4.26
N LEU A 213 -0.44 52.74 -4.58
CA LEU A 213 0.54 51.92 -3.86
C LEU A 213 1.94 52.54 -3.77
N LYS A 214 2.56 52.43 -2.60
CA LYS A 214 3.98 52.70 -2.39
C LYS A 214 4.76 51.38 -2.46
N VAL A 215 5.75 51.31 -3.35
CA VAL A 215 6.69 50.18 -3.44
C VAL A 215 7.77 50.36 -2.37
N CYS A 216 7.91 49.38 -1.48
CA CYS A 216 9.00 49.29 -0.52
C CYS A 216 9.87 48.08 -0.83
N ARG A 217 11.19 48.26 -0.68
CA ARG A 217 12.20 47.21 -0.87
C ARG A 217 12.07 46.18 0.25
N VAL A 218 12.00 44.91 -0.12
CA VAL A 218 11.92 43.77 0.79
C VAL A 218 13.33 43.44 1.28
N GLU A 219 13.57 43.51 2.58
CA GLU A 219 14.75 42.92 3.21
C GLU A 219 14.40 41.50 3.67
N ASN A 220 15.14 40.53 3.13
CA ASN A 220 14.87 39.12 3.33
C ASN A 220 15.69 38.64 4.53
N GLU A 221 15.10 38.64 5.73
CA GLU A 221 15.77 38.23 6.97
C GLU A 221 16.08 36.72 7.04
N TRP A 222 15.45 35.92 6.18
CA TRP A 222 15.56 34.45 6.18
C TRP A 222 15.97 33.90 4.82
N GLY A 223 17.19 34.21 4.42
CA GLY A 223 17.87 33.58 3.30
C GLY A 223 19.26 33.08 3.72
N PRO A 224 19.81 32.04 3.07
CA PRO A 224 21.15 31.51 3.38
C PRO A 224 22.29 32.53 3.22
N GLN A 225 21.99 33.72 2.66
CA GLN A 225 22.92 34.84 2.46
C GLN A 225 22.72 36.01 3.45
N THR A 226 21.67 35.97 4.29
CA THR A 226 21.30 37.07 5.23
C THR A 226 21.32 36.68 6.70
N VAL A 227 21.55 35.41 7.03
CA VAL A 227 21.84 34.98 8.40
C VAL A 227 23.25 35.48 8.75
N PRO A 228 23.44 36.41 9.70
CA PRO A 228 24.76 36.62 10.28
C PRO A 228 25.16 35.28 10.90
N GLU A 229 26.39 34.81 10.66
CA GLU A 229 26.95 33.61 11.30
C GLU A 229 26.38 33.45 12.72
N PRO A 230 25.76 32.30 13.05
CA PRO A 230 25.03 32.18 14.29
C PRO A 230 25.98 32.50 15.45
N GLN A 231 25.66 33.59 16.16
CA GLN A 231 26.33 33.92 17.41
C GLN A 231 26.24 32.71 18.31
N MET A 232 27.41 32.27 18.77
CA MET A 232 27.64 31.09 19.57
C MET A 232 26.61 31.00 20.69
N VAL A 233 25.60 30.14 20.50
CA VAL A 233 24.71 29.72 21.58
C VAL A 233 25.57 28.91 22.55
N GLN A 234 25.45 29.27 23.84
CA GLN A 234 26.23 28.77 24.95
C GLN A 234 26.41 27.25 24.87
N LYS A 235 27.67 26.82 25.01
CA LYS A 235 28.10 25.42 25.11
C LYS A 235 27.15 24.64 26.02
N VAL A 236 26.29 23.83 25.40
CA VAL A 236 25.76 22.65 26.06
C VAL A 236 26.83 21.60 25.87
N ASP A 237 27.47 21.21 26.98
CA ASP A 237 28.46 20.14 27.04
C ASP A 237 27.84 18.84 26.53
N SER A 238 27.90 18.68 25.22
CA SER A 238 27.58 17.48 24.49
C SER A 238 28.88 17.00 23.89
N THR A 239 29.25 15.77 24.21
CA THR A 239 30.44 15.08 23.71
C THR A 239 30.37 14.75 22.22
N LEU A 240 29.40 15.32 21.49
CA LEU A 240 29.08 15.04 20.10
C LEU A 240 29.20 16.31 19.25
N PRO A 241 29.80 16.23 18.05
CA PRO A 241 29.83 17.34 17.09
C PRO A 241 28.42 17.87 16.80
N HIS A 242 28.27 19.20 16.71
CA HIS A 242 26.99 19.91 16.54
C HIS A 242 26.10 19.34 15.42
N SER A 243 26.70 19.00 14.28
CA SER A 243 26.02 18.38 13.13
C SER A 243 25.38 17.01 13.46
N ILE A 244 25.99 16.24 14.35
CA ILE A 244 25.48 14.93 14.75
C ILE A 244 24.36 15.11 15.79
N ALA A 245 24.53 16.06 16.72
CA ALA A 245 23.51 16.37 17.72
C ALA A 245 22.18 16.79 17.08
N GLU A 246 22.19 17.71 16.10
CA GLU A 246 20.97 18.12 15.38
C GLU A 246 20.27 16.95 14.68
N ARG A 247 21.05 16.08 14.02
CA ARG A 247 20.50 14.91 13.32
C ARG A 247 19.85 13.93 14.29
N VAL A 248 20.45 13.71 15.46
CA VAL A 248 19.90 12.85 16.49
C VAL A 248 18.58 13.44 17.01
N THR A 249 18.53 14.74 17.32
CA THR A 249 17.31 15.40 17.78
C THR A 249 16.18 15.37 16.74
N ALA A 250 16.51 15.54 15.45
CA ALA A 250 15.51 15.44 14.38
C ALA A 250 14.94 14.02 14.26
N ILE A 251 15.79 12.99 14.34
CA ILE A 251 15.35 11.59 14.32
C ILE A 251 14.52 11.25 15.56
N GLU A 252 14.93 11.72 16.75
CA GLU A 252 14.18 11.53 18.00
C GLU A 252 12.79 12.17 17.94
N SER A 253 12.67 13.37 17.36
CA SER A 253 11.36 14.01 17.15
C SER A 253 10.47 13.25 16.16
N TYR A 254 11.06 12.67 15.10
CA TYR A 254 10.33 11.92 14.09
C TYR A 254 9.80 10.60 14.65
N LEU A 255 10.59 9.93 15.49
CA LEU A 255 10.23 8.67 16.15
C LEU A 255 9.41 8.88 17.43
N ASN A 256 9.13 10.13 17.79
CA ASN A 256 8.40 10.53 18.99
C ASN A 256 8.99 9.93 20.29
N THR A 257 10.32 9.79 20.31
CA THR A 257 11.07 9.30 21.47
C THR A 257 11.54 10.48 22.30
N THR A 258 11.37 10.44 23.61
CA THR A 258 11.87 11.51 24.50
C THR A 258 13.40 11.53 24.49
N PRO A 259 14.04 12.71 24.34
CA PRO A 259 15.49 12.83 24.33
C PRO A 259 16.06 12.32 25.65
N VAL A 260 17.11 11.52 25.56
CA VAL A 260 17.75 10.90 26.72
C VAL A 260 18.61 11.95 27.44
N SER A 261 18.30 12.25 28.70
CA SER A 261 19.15 13.10 29.54
C SER A 261 20.59 12.56 29.60
N PRO A 262 21.63 13.40 29.42
CA PRO A 262 23.03 12.98 29.51
C PRO A 262 23.44 12.60 30.95
N ASP A 263 22.74 13.13 31.96
CA ASP A 263 22.96 12.78 33.36
C ASP A 263 22.26 11.46 33.72
N ILE A 264 23.06 10.47 34.09
CA ILE A 264 22.66 9.10 34.40
C ILE A 264 21.70 9.05 35.60
N TYR A 265 21.93 9.88 36.63
CA TYR A 265 21.10 9.87 37.83
C TYR A 265 19.70 10.42 37.55
N LYS A 266 19.61 11.48 36.74
CA LYS A 266 18.34 12.02 36.29
C LYS A 266 17.54 11.01 35.46
N ARG A 267 18.23 10.26 34.59
CA ARG A 267 17.63 9.21 33.77
C ARG A 267 17.12 8.03 34.60
N LEU A 268 17.89 7.59 35.60
CA LEU A 268 17.48 6.55 36.55
C LEU A 268 16.22 6.97 37.31
N LYS A 269 16.18 8.22 37.78
CA LYS A 269 15.02 8.77 38.48
C LYS A 269 13.77 8.84 37.60
N GLU A 270 13.90 9.35 36.37
CA GLU A 270 12.78 9.38 35.40
C GLU A 270 12.24 7.98 35.08
N MET A 271 13.12 6.97 35.03
CA MET A 271 12.72 5.57 34.87
C MET A 271 12.00 5.02 36.10
N GLU A 272 12.51 5.28 37.31
CA GLU A 272 11.89 4.85 38.56
C GLU A 272 10.48 5.47 38.72
N ASP A 273 10.34 6.77 38.47
CA ASP A 273 9.06 7.48 38.54
C ASP A 273 8.05 6.91 37.53
N LYS A 274 8.49 6.57 36.32
CA LYS A 274 7.64 5.97 35.29
C LYS A 274 7.23 4.55 35.61
N ILE A 275 8.13 3.76 36.21
CA ILE A 275 7.81 2.40 36.69
C ILE A 275 6.81 2.49 37.85
N ALA A 276 7.00 3.40 38.81
CA ALA A 276 6.09 3.62 39.91
C ALA A 276 4.69 4.03 39.43
N TYR A 277 4.61 4.92 38.43
CA TYR A 277 3.35 5.30 37.78
C TYR A 277 2.65 4.09 37.13
N LEU A 278 3.37 3.29 36.34
CA LEU A 278 2.79 2.12 35.67
C LEU A 278 2.30 1.06 36.67
N GLN A 279 3.04 0.84 37.76
CA GLN A 279 2.62 -0.03 38.86
C GLN A 279 1.38 0.51 39.59
N SER A 280 1.22 1.83 39.67
CA SER A 280 0.03 2.45 40.27
C SER A 280 -1.24 2.27 39.43
N ILE A 281 -1.10 2.18 38.10
CA ILE A 281 -2.22 1.94 37.17
C ILE A 281 -2.61 0.46 37.18
N SER A 282 -1.63 -0.45 37.20
CA SER A 282 -1.87 -1.89 37.29
C SER A 282 -0.74 -2.61 38.05
N PRO A 283 -1.05 -3.29 39.17
CA PRO A 283 -0.07 -4.08 39.92
C PRO A 283 0.53 -5.25 39.13
N GLU A 284 -0.16 -5.70 38.08
CA GLU A 284 0.22 -6.85 37.25
C GLU A 284 1.36 -6.54 36.27
N TYR A 285 1.68 -5.25 36.07
CA TYR A 285 2.75 -4.81 35.17
C TYR A 285 4.12 -5.41 35.53
N ALA A 286 4.38 -5.65 36.82
CA ALA A 286 5.60 -6.29 37.28
C ALA A 286 5.68 -7.80 36.90
N GLN A 287 4.55 -8.47 36.69
CA GLN A 287 4.50 -9.88 36.31
C GLN A 287 4.80 -10.09 34.82
N PHE A 288 4.42 -9.14 33.96
CA PHE A 288 4.69 -9.17 32.51
C PHE A 288 6.18 -9.36 32.21
N TRP A 289 7.05 -8.63 32.91
CA TRP A 289 8.51 -8.72 32.72
C TRP A 289 9.16 -9.91 33.43
N LYS A 290 8.53 -10.47 34.48
CA LYS A 290 9.00 -11.72 35.11
C LYS A 290 8.78 -12.92 34.18
N ASN A 291 7.65 -12.97 33.47
CA ASN A 291 7.34 -14.06 32.54
C ASN A 291 8.24 -14.03 31.29
N ASN A 292 8.68 -12.86 30.83
CA ASN A 292 9.51 -12.75 29.62
C ASN A 292 10.98 -13.18 29.79
N LYS A 293 11.52 -13.29 31.02
CA LYS A 293 12.85 -13.90 31.24
C LYS A 293 12.84 -15.43 31.25
N SER A 294 11.68 -16.05 31.44
CA SER A 294 11.52 -17.52 31.33
C SER A 294 11.13 -18.00 29.93
N THR A 295 10.86 -17.09 28.99
CA THR A 295 10.29 -17.41 27.67
C THR A 295 11.24 -17.04 26.52
N ILE A 296 12.52 -17.37 26.68
CA ILE A 296 13.33 -17.86 25.55
C ILE A 296 13.42 -19.38 25.74
N LYS A 297 12.30 -20.04 25.48
CA LYS A 297 12.22 -21.48 25.20
C LYS A 297 11.52 -21.59 23.86
N GLN A 298 12.12 -22.39 22.98
CA GLN A 298 11.59 -22.77 21.67
C GLN A 298 10.07 -22.98 21.75
N GLU A 299 9.33 -22.38 20.83
CA GLU A 299 7.90 -22.62 20.67
C GLU A 299 7.65 -24.12 20.56
N GLN A 300 7.13 -24.72 21.63
CA GLN A 300 6.44 -25.99 21.56
C GLN A 300 5.01 -25.68 21.14
N MET A 301 4.62 -26.17 19.96
CA MET A 301 3.22 -26.30 19.57
C MET A 301 2.48 -27.06 20.69
N PRO A 302 1.23 -26.68 21.03
CA PRO A 302 0.46 -27.42 22.03
C PRO A 302 0.29 -28.85 21.51
N GLU A 303 0.81 -29.80 22.28
CA GLU A 303 0.65 -31.23 22.04
C GLU A 303 -0.81 -31.59 22.33
N TYR A 304 -1.65 -31.43 21.32
CA TYR A 304 -3.01 -31.96 21.35
C TYR A 304 -2.88 -33.46 21.04
N VAL A 305 -2.69 -34.27 22.08
CA VAL A 305 -2.82 -35.72 21.95
C VAL A 305 -4.31 -36.02 21.75
N VAL A 306 -4.75 -35.98 20.50
CA VAL A 306 -6.06 -36.50 20.10
C VAL A 306 -5.98 -38.02 20.30
N SER A 307 -6.80 -38.58 21.18
CA SER A 307 -6.91 -40.04 21.30
C SER A 307 -7.57 -40.62 20.06
N ALA A 308 -7.31 -41.88 19.71
CA ALA A 308 -7.99 -42.54 18.58
C ALA A 308 -9.52 -42.46 18.72
N GLU A 309 -10.02 -42.52 19.96
CA GLU A 309 -11.44 -42.39 20.29
C GLU A 309 -12.03 -41.00 19.95
N ASP A 310 -11.22 -39.95 20.01
CA ASP A 310 -11.67 -38.60 19.66
C ASP A 310 -11.73 -38.39 18.14
N ILE A 311 -10.91 -39.13 17.37
CA ILE A 311 -10.95 -39.16 15.91
C ILE A 311 -12.19 -39.91 15.44
N ASP A 312 -12.46 -41.09 16.01
CA ASP A 312 -13.61 -41.92 15.63
C ASP A 312 -14.94 -41.20 15.91
N LYS A 313 -15.07 -40.52 17.05
CA LYS A 313 -16.24 -39.67 17.35
C LYS A 313 -16.41 -38.53 16.36
N LYS A 314 -15.31 -37.96 15.87
CA LYS A 314 -15.36 -36.86 14.90
C LYS A 314 -15.77 -37.38 13.52
N ILE A 315 -15.34 -38.58 13.15
CA ILE A 315 -15.73 -39.26 11.91
C ILE A 315 -17.22 -39.60 11.94
N GLU A 316 -17.73 -40.20 13.02
CA GLU A 316 -19.17 -40.50 13.16
C GLU A 316 -20.05 -39.24 13.07
N LEU A 317 -19.62 -38.14 13.69
CA LEU A 317 -20.35 -36.87 13.62
C LEU A 317 -20.38 -36.28 12.20
N LEU A 318 -19.30 -36.45 11.44
CA LEU A 318 -19.22 -35.98 10.06
C LEU A 318 -20.05 -36.87 9.12
N GLU A 319 -20.06 -38.19 9.34
CA GLU A 319 -20.90 -39.13 8.57
C GLU A 319 -22.39 -38.90 8.83
N LEU A 320 -22.77 -38.59 10.08
CA LEU A 320 -24.14 -38.19 10.43
C LEU A 320 -24.55 -36.87 9.76
N GLN A 321 -23.63 -35.89 9.67
CA GLN A 321 -23.90 -34.63 8.97
C GLN A 321 -23.99 -34.81 7.46
N GLN A 322 -23.27 -35.77 6.88
CA GLN A 322 -23.34 -36.06 5.45
C GLN A 322 -24.62 -36.81 5.05
N ASN A 323 -25.19 -37.62 5.94
CA ASN A 323 -26.45 -38.35 5.70
C ASN A 323 -27.72 -37.52 5.97
N LEU A 324 -27.58 -36.30 6.51
CA LEU A 324 -28.67 -35.36 6.77
C LEU A 324 -28.77 -34.23 5.73
N MET A 325 -27.89 -34.22 4.72
CA MET A 325 -27.93 -33.36 3.52
C MET A 325 -28.31 -34.18 2.28
#